data_AF-A0A8T6YKX2-F1
#
_entry.id   AF-A0A8T6YKX2-F1
#
_cell.length_a   1.000
_cell.length_b   1.000
_cell.length_c   1.000
_cell.angle_alpha   90.00
_cell.angle_beta   90.00
_cell.angle_gamma   90.00
#
_symmetry.space_group_name_H-M   'P 1'
#
loop_
_entity.id
_entity.type
_entity.pdbx_description
1 polymer ?
#
loop_
_entity_poly.entity_id
_entity_poly.type
_entity_poly.pdbx_seq_one_letter_code
_entity_poly.pdbx_strand_id
1 'polypeptide(L)'
;MKVLVEYDVIYSYDNVVTVNDNVLRVFPSTEFWQKPLDTKITIEPTGKIIHYTDRFGNKNARIKMTDSHYISSFKVISTIETTPYKVTINDDLNLPLEKSSIPSDIGIYLNASTLINPELIRHRAPEILEHVKTLKEALIVLTEWVTRNIEYTPTIYNY
;
A
#
# COMPACT_ATOMS: atom_id res chain seq x y z
N MET A 1 15.46 -5.80 -13.97
CA MET A 1 14.34 -5.80 -14.93
C MET A 1 13.82 -4.38 -15.04
N LYS A 2 13.53 -3.90 -16.25
CA LYS A 2 12.88 -2.60 -16.43
C LYS A 2 11.40 -2.84 -16.70
N VAL A 3 10.53 -2.09 -16.01
CA VAL A 3 9.08 -2.23 -16.07
C VAL A 3 8.48 -0.84 -16.31
N LEU A 4 7.48 -0.78 -17.18
CA LEU A 4 6.62 0.39 -17.34
C LEU A 4 5.35 0.13 -16.54
N VAL A 5 4.98 1.06 -15.66
CA VAL A 5 3.69 1.01 -14.94
C VAL A 5 2.89 2.25 -15.28
N GLU A 6 1.59 2.06 -15.40
CA GLU A 6 0.63 3.10 -15.73
C GLU A 6 -0.51 3.08 -14.73
N TYR A 7 -0.85 4.26 -14.23
CA TYR A 7 -2.05 4.53 -13.46
C TYR A 7 -2.85 5.60 -14.19
N ASP A 8 -4.10 5.30 -14.52
CA ASP A 8 -5.01 6.20 -15.22
C ASP A 8 -6.37 6.16 -14.50
N VAL A 9 -6.86 7.33 -14.08
CA VAL A 9 -8.13 7.46 -13.35
C VAL A 9 -8.86 8.72 -13.80
N ILE A 10 -10.17 8.58 -13.95
CA ILE A 10 -11.10 9.67 -14.25
C ILE A 10 -12.13 9.73 -13.14
N TYR A 11 -12.31 10.90 -12.56
CA TYR A 11 -13.39 11.20 -11.62
C TYR A 11 -14.43 12.06 -12.33
N SER A 12 -15.70 11.68 -12.16
CA SER A 12 -16.85 12.47 -12.55
C SER A 12 -17.62 12.86 -11.29
N TYR A 13 -18.04 14.11 -11.19
CA TYR A 13 -18.73 14.65 -10.03
C TYR A 13 -20.15 15.07 -10.40
N ASP A 14 -21.11 14.75 -9.53
CA ASP A 14 -22.52 15.15 -9.71
C ASP A 14 -22.71 16.66 -9.66
N ASN A 15 -21.79 17.38 -9.01
CA ASN A 15 -21.81 18.82 -8.86
C ASN A 15 -20.43 19.42 -9.15
N VAL A 16 -20.41 20.72 -9.44
CA VAL A 16 -19.17 21.46 -9.70
C VAL A 16 -18.23 21.39 -8.49
N VAL A 17 -17.02 20.90 -8.71
CA VAL A 17 -15.93 20.95 -7.75
C VAL A 17 -15.17 22.23 -7.98
N THR A 18 -15.09 23.08 -6.95
CA THR A 18 -14.35 24.36 -7.00
C THR A 18 -12.93 24.23 -6.47
N VAL A 19 -12.67 23.23 -5.62
CA VAL A 19 -11.34 22.89 -5.12
C VAL A 19 -11.22 21.38 -5.05
N ASN A 20 -10.19 20.84 -5.69
CA ASN A 20 -9.77 19.45 -5.52
C ASN A 20 -8.44 19.45 -4.79
N ASP A 21 -8.34 18.67 -3.71
CA ASP A 21 -7.11 18.53 -2.94
C ASP A 21 -6.89 17.05 -2.57
N ASN A 22 -6.36 16.31 -3.53
CA ASN A 22 -6.23 14.85 -3.46
C ASN A 22 -4.79 14.41 -3.23
N VAL A 23 -4.62 13.37 -2.42
CA VAL A 23 -3.33 12.69 -2.26
C VAL A 23 -3.27 11.50 -3.20
N LEU A 24 -2.37 11.55 -4.18
CA LEU A 24 -2.05 10.42 -5.04
C LEU A 24 -0.90 9.60 -4.45
N ARG A 25 -1.20 8.32 -4.20
CA ARG A 25 -0.24 7.31 -3.73
C ARG A 25 0.10 6.31 -4.84
N VAL A 26 0.45 6.84 -6.01
CA VAL A 26 0.66 6.04 -7.24
C VAL A 26 2.09 6.16 -7.77
N PHE A 27 2.97 6.81 -7.01
CA PHE A 27 4.38 6.97 -7.34
C PHE A 27 5.15 5.74 -6.84
N PRO A 28 5.92 5.08 -7.70
CA PRO A 28 6.76 3.97 -7.26
C PRO A 28 7.77 4.43 -6.21
N SER A 29 7.89 3.67 -5.12
CA SER A 29 8.86 3.95 -4.06
C SER A 29 10.30 3.72 -4.55
N THR A 30 11.24 4.41 -3.91
CA THR A 30 12.68 4.17 -4.12
C THR A 30 13.18 3.26 -3.01
N GLU A 31 13.52 2.03 -3.36
CA GLU A 31 13.99 0.98 -2.45
C GLU A 31 15.31 0.39 -2.95
N PHE A 32 15.99 -0.39 -2.12
CA PHE A 32 17.22 -1.07 -2.54
C PHE A 32 17.01 -2.07 -3.69
N TRP A 33 15.78 -2.57 -3.87
CA TRP A 33 15.38 -3.50 -4.93
C TRP A 33 14.54 -2.84 -6.03
N GLN A 34 14.24 -1.54 -5.91
CA GLN A 34 13.39 -0.81 -6.86
C GLN A 34 13.85 0.64 -7.02
N LYS A 35 14.10 1.06 -8.26
CA LYS A 35 14.50 2.43 -8.58
C LYS A 35 13.61 3.03 -9.68
N PRO A 36 12.81 4.07 -9.37
CA PRO A 36 12.14 4.86 -10.41
C PRO A 36 13.19 5.57 -11.29
N LEU A 37 13.07 5.43 -12.61
CA LEU A 37 13.99 6.04 -13.58
C LEU A 37 13.42 7.32 -14.18
N ASP A 38 12.15 7.29 -14.57
CA ASP A 38 11.40 8.43 -15.12
C ASP A 38 9.96 8.36 -14.66
N THR A 39 9.30 9.51 -14.52
CA THR A 39 7.88 9.59 -14.19
C THR A 39 7.25 10.79 -14.86
N LYS A 40 6.20 10.54 -15.65
CA LYS A 40 5.38 11.55 -16.31
C LYS A 40 4.02 11.58 -15.66
N ILE A 41 3.54 12.80 -15.41
CA ILE A 41 2.26 13.05 -14.77
C ILE A 41 1.45 13.97 -15.67
N THR A 42 0.24 13.56 -16.01
CA THR A 42 -0.73 14.36 -16.74
C THR A 42 -1.98 14.51 -15.88
N ILE A 43 -2.48 15.73 -15.80
CA ILE A 43 -3.61 16.09 -14.93
C ILE A 43 -4.49 17.05 -15.71
N GLU A 44 -5.79 16.77 -15.74
CA GLU A 44 -6.79 17.68 -16.30
C GLU A 44 -7.98 17.80 -15.33
N PRO A 45 -8.49 19.00 -15.03
CA PRO A 45 -7.94 20.32 -15.41
C PRO A 45 -6.57 20.57 -14.77
N THR A 46 -5.85 21.57 -15.28
CA THR A 46 -4.49 21.91 -14.81
C THR A 46 -4.47 22.09 -13.29
N GLY A 47 -3.59 21.35 -12.62
CA GLY A 47 -3.42 21.39 -11.17
C GLY A 47 -1.97 21.58 -10.75
N LYS A 48 -1.76 22.06 -9.52
CA LYS A 48 -0.44 22.11 -8.90
C LYS A 48 -0.13 20.78 -8.23
N ILE A 49 1.02 20.21 -8.57
CA ILE A 49 1.56 19.00 -7.93
C ILE A 49 2.54 19.41 -6.83
N ILE A 50 2.32 18.92 -5.62
CA ILE A 50 3.20 19.12 -4.47
C ILE A 50 3.71 17.76 -4.03
N HIS A 51 5.01 17.53 -4.21
CA HIS A 51 5.67 16.31 -3.77
C HIS A 51 6.02 16.40 -2.28
N TYR A 52 5.85 15.30 -1.57
CA TYR A 52 6.28 15.18 -0.18
C TYR A 52 6.62 13.72 0.16
N THR A 53 7.40 13.54 1.22
CA THR A 53 7.74 12.24 1.76
C THR A 53 6.94 12.03 3.05
N ASP A 54 6.28 10.89 3.19
CA ASP A 54 5.56 10.56 4.43
C ASP A 54 6.53 10.07 5.52
N ARG A 55 5.99 9.80 6.72
CA ARG A 55 6.76 9.32 7.87
C ARG A 55 7.44 7.96 7.66
N PHE A 56 7.06 7.23 6.62
CA PHE A 56 7.60 5.92 6.26
C PHE A 56 8.62 6.01 5.11
N GLY A 57 8.93 7.22 4.62
CA GLY A 57 9.86 7.41 3.50
C GLY A 57 9.18 7.31 2.13
N ASN A 58 7.86 7.11 2.05
CA ASN A 58 7.18 7.00 0.77
C ASN A 58 7.03 8.37 0.12
N LYS A 59 7.40 8.46 -1.16
CA LYS A 59 7.11 9.63 -2.00
C LYS A 59 5.64 9.61 -2.38
N ASN A 60 4.96 10.71 -2.08
CA ASN A 60 3.57 10.94 -2.43
C ASN A 60 3.46 12.27 -3.18
N ALA A 61 2.37 12.47 -3.90
CA ALA A 61 2.03 13.79 -4.40
C ALA A 61 0.63 14.21 -3.96
N ARG A 62 0.53 15.48 -3.59
CA ARG A 62 -0.73 16.18 -3.35
C ARG A 62 -1.04 16.99 -4.60
N ILE A 63 -2.22 16.80 -5.17
CA ILE A 63 -2.67 17.55 -6.33
C ILE A 63 -3.73 18.53 -5.91
N LYS A 64 -3.48 19.80 -6.21
CA LYS A 64 -4.39 20.90 -5.94
C LYS A 64 -4.91 21.49 -7.24
N MET A 65 -6.20 21.36 -7.50
CA MET A 65 -6.90 22.04 -8.59
C MET A 65 -7.80 23.13 -7.99
N THR A 66 -7.76 24.32 -8.57
CA THR A 66 -8.59 25.46 -8.17
C THR A 66 -9.58 25.90 -9.24
N ASP A 67 -9.43 25.36 -10.45
CA ASP A 67 -10.36 25.63 -11.54
C ASP A 67 -11.62 24.81 -11.31
N SER A 68 -12.78 25.42 -11.57
CA SER A 68 -14.06 24.73 -11.42
C SER A 68 -14.24 23.64 -12.48
N HIS A 69 -14.59 22.43 -12.06
CA HIS A 69 -14.71 21.29 -12.97
C HIS A 69 -15.78 20.30 -12.52
N TYR A 70 -16.33 19.55 -13.48
CA TYR A 70 -17.20 18.40 -13.25
C TYR A 70 -16.48 17.07 -13.47
N ILE A 71 -15.31 17.11 -14.10
CA ILE A 71 -14.50 15.94 -14.43
C ILE A 71 -13.05 16.27 -14.10
N SER A 72 -12.32 15.31 -13.54
CA SER A 72 -10.87 15.39 -13.38
C SER A 72 -10.21 14.08 -13.77
N SER A 73 -9.13 14.12 -14.54
CA SER A 73 -8.32 12.97 -14.94
C SER A 73 -6.91 13.07 -14.37
N PHE A 74 -6.33 11.91 -14.05
CA PHE A 74 -4.97 11.80 -13.56
C PHE A 74 -4.32 10.58 -14.22
N LYS A 75 -3.20 10.82 -14.90
CA LYS A 75 -2.40 9.79 -15.54
C LYS A 75 -0.97 9.87 -15.05
N VAL A 76 -0.46 8.77 -14.51
CA VAL A 76 0.93 8.63 -14.04
C VAL A 76 1.56 7.45 -14.76
N ILE A 77 2.62 7.72 -15.51
CA ILE A 77 3.41 6.70 -16.20
C ILE A 77 4.82 6.74 -15.63
N SER A 78 5.28 5.62 -15.09
CA SER A 78 6.61 5.49 -14.51
C SER A 78 7.38 4.35 -15.14
N THR A 79 8.64 4.63 -15.52
CA THR A 79 9.60 3.57 -15.84
C THR A 79 10.40 3.25 -14.58
N ILE A 80 10.42 1.98 -14.20
CA ILE A 80 11.03 1.50 -12.96
C ILE A 80 12.07 0.42 -13.31
N GLU A 81 13.20 0.45 -12.63
CA GLU A 81 14.14 -0.66 -12.58
C GLU A 81 13.94 -1.46 -11.29
N THR A 82 13.64 -2.75 -11.41
CA THR A 82 13.47 -3.67 -10.30
C THR A 82 14.55 -4.75 -10.34
N THR A 83 15.12 -5.06 -9.19
CA THR A 83 16.00 -6.22 -9.02
C THR A 83 15.22 -7.28 -8.25
N PRO A 84 15.14 -8.53 -8.75
CA PRO A 84 14.54 -9.62 -7.97
C PRO A 84 15.23 -9.70 -6.61
N TYR A 85 14.49 -9.48 -5.54
CA TYR A 85 14.99 -9.64 -4.19
C TYR A 85 14.30 -10.84 -3.56
N LYS A 86 15.08 -11.87 -3.25
CA LYS A 86 14.61 -13.01 -2.47
C LYS A 86 14.93 -12.73 -1.02
N VAL A 87 13.88 -12.50 -0.22
CA VAL A 87 14.01 -12.49 1.24
C VAL A 87 14.33 -13.92 1.65
N THR A 88 15.52 -14.16 2.17
CA THR A 88 15.80 -15.39 2.90
C THR A 88 15.24 -15.21 4.30
N ILE A 89 14.04 -15.76 4.54
CA ILE A 89 13.50 -15.84 5.89
C ILE A 89 14.39 -16.83 6.65
N ASN A 90 14.90 -16.43 7.80
CA ASN A 90 15.61 -17.37 8.67
C ASN A 90 14.59 -18.40 9.17
N ASP A 91 14.75 -19.64 8.73
CA ASP A 91 13.84 -20.74 9.03
C ASP A 91 13.75 -21.03 10.54
N ASP A 92 14.79 -20.66 11.29
CA ASP A 92 14.88 -20.86 12.74
C ASP A 92 14.49 -19.61 13.54
N LEU A 93 13.98 -18.56 12.89
CA LEU A 93 13.54 -17.37 13.61
C LEU A 93 12.24 -17.67 14.38
N ASN A 94 12.42 -18.03 15.65
CA ASN A 94 11.34 -18.12 16.62
C ASN A 94 10.62 -16.77 16.69
N LEU A 95 9.29 -16.82 16.83
CA LEU A 95 8.49 -15.62 17.04
C LEU A 95 9.03 -14.88 18.29
N PRO A 96 9.33 -13.57 18.20
CA PRO A 96 9.78 -12.82 19.37
C PRO A 96 8.66 -12.86 20.42
N LEU A 97 8.96 -13.47 21.56
CA LEU A 97 8.00 -13.63 22.66
C LEU A 97 7.77 -12.31 23.41
N GLU A 98 8.68 -11.34 23.29
CA GLU A 98 8.61 -10.06 24.00
C GLU A 98 8.58 -8.87 23.04
N LYS A 99 7.58 -7.99 23.20
CA LYS A 99 7.49 -6.73 22.42
C LYS A 99 8.69 -5.80 22.62
N SER A 100 9.34 -5.88 23.79
CA SER A 100 10.52 -5.08 24.16
C SER A 100 11.76 -5.40 23.31
N SER A 101 11.85 -6.60 22.73
CA SER A 101 12.98 -6.98 21.87
C SER A 101 12.82 -6.51 20.42
N ILE A 102 11.70 -5.89 20.08
CA ILE A 102 11.38 -5.46 18.71
C ILE A 102 11.83 -4.00 18.54
N PRO A 103 12.65 -3.70 17.51
CA PRO A 103 13.06 -2.34 17.19
C PRO A 103 11.88 -1.37 17.12
N SER A 104 12.07 -0.14 17.64
CA SER A 104 10.99 0.86 17.77
C SER A 104 10.35 1.26 16.43
N ASP A 105 11.12 1.20 15.35
CA ASP A 105 10.71 1.41 13.95
C ASP A 105 9.80 0.27 13.43
N ILE A 106 9.87 -0.92 14.03
CA ILE A 106 8.97 -2.04 13.76
C ILE A 106 7.77 -2.03 14.71
N GLY A 107 7.96 -1.57 15.95
CA GLY A 107 6.94 -1.54 17.00
C GLY A 107 5.64 -0.84 16.59
N ILE A 108 5.71 0.15 15.68
CA ILE A 108 4.54 0.84 15.13
C ILE A 108 3.57 -0.10 14.39
N TYR A 109 4.06 -1.19 13.80
CA TYR A 109 3.26 -2.18 13.07
C TYR A 109 2.59 -3.21 13.98
N LEU A 110 2.95 -3.26 15.26
CA LEU A 110 2.35 -4.15 16.26
C LEU A 110 1.09 -3.57 16.90
N ASN A 111 0.78 -2.30 16.59
CA ASN A 111 -0.37 -1.60 17.12
C ASN A 111 -1.58 -1.78 16.21
N ALA A 112 -2.77 -1.77 16.80
CA ALA A 112 -3.99 -1.69 16.03
C ALA A 112 -4.03 -0.40 15.19
N SER A 113 -4.67 -0.46 14.03
CA SER A 113 -4.95 0.67 13.15
C SER A 113 -6.44 0.74 12.84
N THR A 114 -6.88 1.84 12.22
CA THR A 114 -8.29 2.03 11.83
C THR A 114 -8.81 0.92 10.92
N LEU A 115 -7.95 0.31 10.08
CA LEU A 115 -8.33 -0.74 9.13
C LEU A 115 -8.00 -2.16 9.64
N ILE A 116 -7.09 -2.28 10.59
CA ILE A 116 -6.62 -3.58 11.11
C ILE A 116 -6.69 -3.54 12.62
N ASN A 117 -7.65 -4.26 13.20
CA ASN A 117 -7.79 -4.41 14.64
C ASN A 117 -7.55 -5.88 15.05
N PRO A 118 -6.33 -6.23 15.51
CA PRO A 118 -5.99 -7.60 15.92
C PRO A 118 -6.89 -8.14 17.04
N GLU A 119 -7.46 -7.30 17.90
CA GLU A 119 -8.32 -7.76 19.00
C GLU A 119 -9.61 -8.42 18.49
N LEU A 120 -10.10 -8.03 17.31
CA LEU A 120 -11.31 -8.63 16.72
C LEU A 120 -11.10 -10.08 16.28
N ILE A 121 -9.87 -10.46 15.95
CA ILE A 121 -9.53 -11.80 15.44
C ILE A 121 -8.75 -12.64 16.46
N ARG A 122 -8.41 -12.05 17.62
CA ARG A 122 -7.59 -12.69 18.65
C ARG A 122 -8.15 -14.02 19.15
N HIS A 123 -9.48 -14.15 19.21
CA HIS A 123 -10.14 -15.39 19.61
C HIS A 123 -9.95 -16.54 18.60
N ARG A 124 -9.68 -16.25 17.32
CA ARG A 124 -9.41 -17.26 16.28
C ARG A 124 -7.93 -17.58 16.14
N ALA A 125 -7.04 -16.74 16.67
CA ALA A 125 -5.60 -16.90 16.54
C ALA A 125 -5.10 -18.27 17.05
N PRO A 126 -5.58 -18.82 18.19
CA PRO A 126 -5.18 -20.15 18.65
C PRO A 126 -5.55 -21.25 17.65
N GLU A 127 -6.77 -21.24 17.09
CA GLU A 127 -7.22 -22.25 16.12
C GLU A 127 -6.39 -22.25 14.83
N ILE A 128 -5.91 -21.07 14.43
CA ILE A 128 -5.13 -20.89 13.20
C ILE A 128 -3.64 -21.18 13.43
N LEU A 129 -3.12 -20.89 14.62
CA LEU A 129 -1.67 -20.87 14.92
C LEU A 129 -1.23 -21.95 15.92
N GLU A 130 -2.09 -22.90 16.31
CA GLU A 130 -1.87 -23.85 17.42
C GLU A 130 -0.52 -24.60 17.37
N HIS A 131 0.01 -24.82 16.16
CA HIS A 131 1.24 -25.59 15.95
C HIS A 131 2.37 -24.79 15.31
N VAL A 132 2.19 -23.48 15.18
CA VAL A 132 3.17 -22.58 14.57
C VAL A 132 4.26 -22.23 15.60
N LYS A 133 5.52 -22.49 15.25
CA LYS A 133 6.68 -22.22 16.11
C LYS A 133 7.55 -21.09 15.56
N THR A 134 7.63 -20.97 14.25
CA THR A 134 8.51 -20.00 13.58
C THR A 134 7.72 -18.89 12.91
N LEU A 135 8.36 -17.73 12.69
CA LEU A 135 7.76 -16.63 11.94
C LEU A 135 7.39 -17.06 10.51
N LYS A 136 8.23 -17.90 9.88
CA LYS A 136 7.98 -18.44 8.55
C LYS A 136 6.70 -19.27 8.49
N GLU A 137 6.55 -20.21 9.43
CA GLU A 137 5.33 -21.03 9.55
C GLU A 137 4.11 -20.15 9.77
N ALA A 138 4.21 -19.12 10.63
CA ALA A 138 3.11 -18.19 10.88
C ALA A 138 2.65 -17.50 9.59
N LEU A 139 3.60 -16.97 8.81
CA LEU A 139 3.31 -16.28 7.55
C LEU A 139 2.66 -17.22 6.52
N ILE A 140 3.17 -18.45 6.38
CA ILE A 140 2.61 -19.43 5.44
C ILE A 140 1.19 -19.82 5.86
N VAL A 141 1.01 -20.25 7.11
CA VAL A 141 -0.28 -20.74 7.61
C VAL A 141 -1.35 -19.65 7.54
N LEU A 142 -1.03 -18.42 7.95
CA LEU A 142 -1.97 -17.30 7.87
C LEU A 142 -2.34 -16.96 6.42
N THR A 143 -1.36 -16.91 5.51
CA THR A 143 -1.61 -16.61 4.10
C THR A 143 -2.48 -17.67 3.45
N GLU A 144 -2.20 -18.95 3.71
CA GLU A 144 -3.01 -20.06 3.20
C GLU A 144 -4.43 -20.04 3.77
N TRP A 145 -4.56 -19.80 5.09
CA TRP A 145 -5.87 -19.71 5.73
C TRP A 145 -6.71 -18.59 5.11
N VAL A 146 -6.15 -17.40 4.93
CA VAL A 146 -6.84 -16.28 4.28
C VAL A 146 -7.24 -16.65 2.85
N THR A 147 -6.32 -17.21 2.06
CA THR A 147 -6.57 -17.56 0.66
C THR A 147 -7.66 -18.62 0.50
N ARG A 148 -7.79 -19.55 1.46
CA ARG A 148 -8.80 -20.61 1.41
C ARG A 148 -10.16 -20.19 1.95
N ASN A 149 -10.20 -19.27 2.91
CA ASN A 149 -11.43 -18.95 3.65
C ASN A 149 -12.04 -17.59 3.30
N ILE A 150 -11.29 -16.71 2.62
CA ILE A 150 -11.76 -15.39 2.22
C ILE A 150 -11.83 -15.34 0.70
N GLU A 151 -13.05 -15.42 0.17
CA GLU A 151 -13.29 -15.31 -1.26
C GLU A 151 -13.09 -13.85 -1.73
N TYR A 152 -12.26 -13.67 -2.75
CA TYR A 152 -12.13 -12.38 -3.41
C TYR A 152 -13.35 -12.15 -4.32
N THR A 153 -14.28 -11.33 -3.85
CA THR A 153 -15.40 -10.87 -4.68
C THR A 153 -15.15 -9.41 -5.09
N PRO A 154 -14.87 -9.14 -6.38
CA PRO A 154 -14.79 -7.75 -6.84
C PRO A 154 -16.19 -7.13 -6.76
N THR A 155 -16.35 -6.13 -5.90
CA THR A 155 -17.58 -5.33 -5.89
C THR A 155 -17.60 -4.45 -7.14
N ILE A 156 -18.39 -4.84 -8.14
CA ILE A 156 -18.65 -4.02 -9.31
C ILE A 156 -19.72 -3.00 -8.88
N TYR A 157 -19.30 -1.78 -8.56
CA TYR A 157 -20.24 -0.68 -8.43
C TYR A 157 -20.67 -0.24 -9.82
N ASN A 158 -21.91 -0.57 -10.21
CA ASN A 158 -22.55 0.07 -11.35
C ASN A 158 -23.01 1.46 -10.88
N TYR A 159 -22.22 2.48 -11.20
CA TYR A 159 -22.61 3.88 -11.10
C TYR A 159 -23.27 4.33 -12.41
#